data_AF-A0A4Y2NKL3-F1
#
_entry.id   AF-A0A4Y2NKL3-F1
#
_cell.length_a   1.000
_cell.length_b   1.000
_cell.length_c   1.000
_cell.angle_alpha   90.00
_cell.angle_beta   90.00
_cell.angle_gamma   90.00
#
_symmetry.space_group_name_H-M   'P 1'
#
loop_
_entity.id
_entity.type
_entity.pdbx_description
1 polymer ?
#
loop_
_entity_poly.entity_id
_entity_poly.type
_entity_poly.pdbx_seq_one_letter_code
_entity_poly.pdbx_strand_id
1 'polypeptide(L)'
;MHLDVTFPISKSSIQRIRTEKRKERAENIEIDFQNEVPDVVILHWDDKLLSALSARKSNERLPIVISYGLKKQLIAVPRLDNSTGKEQAQAVWKAILD
;
A
#
# COMPACT_ATOMS: atom_id res chain seq x y z
N MET A 1 10.49 -37.77 -24.72
CA MET A 1 10.59 -36.37 -25.17
C MET A 1 9.78 -35.50 -24.22
N HIS A 2 10.43 -34.82 -23.28
CA HIS A 2 9.79 -33.73 -22.52
C HIS A 2 9.91 -32.49 -23.40
N LEU A 3 8.79 -32.01 -23.93
CA LEU A 3 8.75 -30.71 -24.60
C LEU A 3 8.69 -29.65 -23.49
N ASP A 4 9.85 -29.07 -23.15
CA ASP A 4 9.89 -27.84 -22.37
C ASP A 4 9.31 -26.71 -23.24
N VAL A 5 7.99 -26.53 -23.14
CA VAL A 5 7.30 -25.40 -23.78
C VAL A 5 7.73 -24.13 -23.05
N THR A 6 8.80 -23.52 -23.55
CA THR A 6 9.20 -22.18 -23.13
C THR A 6 8.22 -21.21 -23.79
N PHE A 7 7.20 -20.74 -23.06
CA PHE A 7 6.30 -19.72 -23.58
C PHE A 7 7.10 -18.44 -23.83
N PRO A 8 7.21 -17.95 -25.09
CA PRO A 8 7.88 -16.69 -25.37
C PRO A 8 6.98 -15.54 -24.89
N ILE A 9 7.03 -15.24 -23.60
CA ILE A 9 6.29 -14.12 -23.03
C ILE A 9 7.13 -12.86 -23.20
N SER A 10 6.67 -11.94 -24.05
CA SER A 10 7.32 -10.64 -24.22
C SER A 10 7.19 -9.79 -22.94
N LYS A 11 8.19 -8.92 -22.70
CA LYS A 11 8.16 -7.95 -21.60
C LYS A 11 6.91 -7.07 -21.63
N SER A 12 6.44 -6.70 -22.82
CA SER A 12 5.21 -5.91 -23.00
C SER A 12 3.96 -6.69 -22.56
N SER A 13 3.87 -7.98 -22.87
CA SER A 13 2.77 -8.83 -22.41
C SER A 13 2.74 -8.94 -20.88
N ILE A 14 3.90 -9.15 -20.24
CA ILE A 14 4.02 -9.16 -18.77
C ILE A 14 3.58 -7.83 -18.17
N GLN A 15 4.03 -6.71 -18.75
CA GLN A 15 3.67 -5.39 -18.26
C GLN A 15 2.17 -5.16 -18.34
N ARG A 16 1.54 -5.48 -19.47
CA ARG A 16 0.10 -5.33 -19.67
C ARG A 16 -0.70 -6.15 -18.65
N ILE A 17 -0.38 -7.44 -18.51
CA ILE A 17 -1.06 -8.32 -17.54
C ILE A 17 -0.91 -7.79 -16.11
N ARG A 18 0.30 -7.33 -15.74
CA ARG A 18 0.53 -6.74 -14.42
C ARG A 18 -0.26 -5.44 -14.22
N THR A 19 -0.42 -4.62 -15.25
CA THR A 19 -1.22 -3.40 -15.18
C THR A 19 -2.70 -3.73 -15.02
N GLU A 20 -3.23 -4.67 -15.81
CA GLU A 20 -4.62 -5.14 -15.71
C GLU A 20 -4.92 -5.71 -14.32
N LYS A 21 -4.05 -6.59 -13.80
CA LYS A 21 -4.22 -7.15 -12.45
C LYS A 21 -4.12 -6.11 -11.33
N ARG A 22 -3.29 -5.08 -11.50
CA ARG A 22 -3.24 -3.96 -10.53
C ARG A 22 -4.51 -3.12 -10.58
N LYS A 23 -5.06 -2.90 -11.77
CA LYS A 23 -6.32 -2.17 -11.96
C LYS A 23 -7.48 -2.91 -11.30
N GLU A 24 -7.65 -4.19 -11.62
CA GLU A 24 -8.66 -5.06 -11.00
C GLU A 24 -8.55 -5.06 -9.47
N ARG A 25 -7.32 -5.15 -8.94
CA ARG A 25 -7.10 -5.08 -7.49
C ARG A 25 -7.47 -3.71 -6.91
N ALA A 26 -7.17 -2.61 -7.61
CA ALA A 26 -7.51 -1.27 -7.14
C ALA A 26 -9.04 -1.07 -7.09
N GLU A 27 -9.76 -1.51 -8.12
CA GLU A 27 -11.24 -1.47 -8.16
C GLU A 27 -11.86 -2.28 -7.02
N ASN A 28 -11.35 -3.48 -6.74
CA ASN A 28 -11.83 -4.28 -5.61
C ASN A 28 -11.57 -3.60 -4.26
N ILE A 29 -10.40 -2.95 -4.08
CA ILE A 29 -10.09 -2.19 -2.86
C ILE A 29 -11.04 -1.00 -2.69
N GLU A 30 -11.37 -0.31 -3.79
CA GLU A 30 -12.30 0.81 -3.80
C GLU A 30 -13.71 0.39 -3.43
N ILE A 31 -14.19 -0.74 -3.97
CA ILE A 31 -15.52 -1.29 -3.65
C ILE A 31 -15.60 -1.75 -2.18
N ASP A 32 -14.54 -2.37 -1.66
CA ASP A 32 -14.49 -2.85 -0.27
C ASP A 32 -14.30 -1.71 0.76
N PHE A 33 -14.01 -0.48 0.30
CA PHE A 33 -13.78 0.67 1.16
C PHE A 33 -15.05 1.09 1.90
N GLN A 34 -14.95 1.29 3.22
CA GLN A 34 -16.07 1.78 4.03
C GLN A 34 -15.86 3.23 4.40
N ASN A 35 -16.87 4.07 4.16
CA ASN A 35 -16.87 5.46 4.61
C ASN A 35 -17.15 5.59 6.10
N GLU A 36 -17.84 4.61 6.69
CA GLU A 36 -18.11 4.54 8.12
C GLU A 36 -17.11 3.60 8.78
N VAL A 37 -16.26 4.17 9.63
CA VAL A 37 -15.29 3.41 10.43
C VAL A 37 -15.95 3.09 11.78
N PRO A 38 -15.87 1.84 12.28
CA PRO A 38 -16.39 1.48 13.60
C PRO A 38 -15.73 2.29 14.73
N ASP A 39 -16.43 2.44 15.86
CA ASP A 39 -15.92 3.18 17.04
C ASP A 39 -14.57 2.65 17.56
N VAL A 40 -14.31 1.35 17.37
CA VAL A 40 -13.06 0.70 17.79
C VAL A 40 -12.46 -0.07 16.62
N VAL A 41 -11.21 0.24 16.30
CA VAL A 41 -10.43 -0.43 15.26
C VAL A 41 -9.01 -0.74 15.75
N ILE A 42 -8.35 -1.70 15.11
CA ILE A 42 -6.93 -1.97 15.34
C ILE A 42 -6.12 -1.21 14.30
N LEU A 43 -5.21 -0.36 14.75
CA LEU A 43 -4.30 0.38 13.89
C LEU A 43 -2.99 -0.40 13.66
N HIS A 44 -2.56 -0.47 12.40
CA HIS A 44 -1.32 -1.08 11.95
C HIS A 44 -0.52 -0.04 11.17
N TRP A 45 0.69 0.24 11.62
CA TRP A 45 1.67 1.03 10.89
C TRP A 45 3.02 0.32 11.08
N ASP A 46 3.44 -0.42 10.05
CA ASP A 46 4.66 -1.22 10.11
C ASP A 46 5.83 -0.44 9.51
N ASP A 47 7.04 -0.72 9.98
CA ASP A 47 8.31 -0.05 9.63
C ASP A 47 8.80 -0.36 8.21
N LYS A 48 7.97 -1.03 7.38
CA LYS A 48 8.28 -1.25 5.97
C LYS A 48 8.07 0.02 5.17
N LEU A 49 8.95 0.98 5.42
CA LEU A 49 9.00 2.28 4.78
C LEU A 49 9.20 2.11 3.28
N LEU A 50 8.31 2.72 2.51
CA LEU A 50 8.41 2.72 1.06
C LEU A 50 9.39 3.81 0.66
N SER A 51 10.54 3.43 0.08
CA SER A 51 11.45 4.40 -0.50
C SER A 51 10.78 5.09 -1.68
N ALA A 52 10.72 6.43 -1.66
CA ALA A 52 10.32 7.15 -2.86
C ALA A 52 11.34 6.90 -3.98
N LEU A 53 10.85 6.69 -5.19
CA LEU A 53 11.62 6.48 -6.42
C LEU A 53 12.51 7.68 -6.86
N SER A 54 12.67 8.72 -6.03
CA SER A 54 13.39 9.93 -6.41
C SER A 54 14.87 9.88 -6.01
N ALA A 55 15.76 10.10 -6.98
CA ALA A 55 17.21 10.07 -6.83
C ALA A 55 17.82 11.17 -5.93
N ARG A 56 17.01 12.03 -5.29
CA ARG A 56 17.52 13.25 -4.61
C ARG A 56 17.28 13.31 -3.10
N LYS A 57 16.31 12.59 -2.55
CA LYS A 57 16.10 12.39 -1.10
C LYS A 57 15.32 11.10 -0.86
N SER A 58 15.67 10.33 0.16
CA SER A 58 14.86 9.22 0.66
C SER A 58 13.58 9.77 1.28
N ASN A 59 12.57 10.04 0.45
CA ASN A 59 11.26 10.43 0.95
C ASN A 59 10.52 9.15 1.30
N GLU A 60 10.70 8.69 2.52
CA GLU A 60 10.00 7.52 3.00
C GLU A 60 8.51 7.83 3.12
N ARG A 61 7.71 6.78 3.00
CA ARG A 61 6.27 6.85 3.20
C ARG A 61 5.85 5.79 4.17
N LEU A 62 4.99 6.17 5.10
CA LEU A 62 4.45 5.27 6.12
C LEU A 62 3.02 4.89 5.75
N PRO A 63 2.75 3.64 5.35
CA PRO A 63 1.38 3.18 5.18
C PRO A 63 0.71 2.99 6.55
N ILE A 64 -0.44 3.63 6.75
CA ILE A 64 -1.24 3.52 7.97
C ILE A 64 -2.53 2.81 7.62
N VAL A 65 -2.76 1.65 8.24
CA VAL A 65 -3.85 0.73 7.95
C VAL A 65 -4.66 0.50 9.20
N ILE A 66 -5.98 0.52 9.10
CA ILE A 66 -6.88 0.05 10.15
C ILE A 66 -7.41 -1.34 9.80
N SER A 67 -7.73 -2.14 10.81
CA SER A 67 -8.44 -3.40 10.64
C SER A 67 -9.56 -3.55 11.64
N TYR A 68 -10.69 -4.10 11.20
CA TYR A 68 -11.84 -4.42 12.02
C TYR A 68 -12.54 -5.65 11.43
N GLY A 69 -12.86 -6.63 12.28
CA GLY A 69 -13.34 -7.94 11.82
C GLY A 69 -12.37 -8.59 10.83
N LEU A 70 -12.87 -8.97 9.64
CA LEU A 70 -12.07 -9.54 8.54
C LEU A 70 -11.60 -8.48 7.52
N LYS A 71 -11.83 -7.19 7.80
CA LYS A 71 -11.52 -6.10 6.88
C LYS A 71 -10.24 -5.37 7.26
N LYS A 72 -9.56 -4.85 6.25
CA LYS A 72 -8.39 -3.96 6.38
C LYS A 72 -8.55 -2.80 5.42
N GLN A 73 -8.21 -1.60 5.87
CA GLN A 73 -8.39 -0.37 5.09
C GLN A 73 -7.20 0.56 5.29
N LEU A 74 -6.63 1.03 4.18
CA LEU A 74 -5.57 2.03 4.19
C LEU A 74 -6.21 3.40 4.41
N ILE A 75 -5.81 4.10 5.47
CA ILE A 75 -6.37 5.42 5.79
C ILE A 75 -5.46 6.56 5.32
N ALA A 76 -4.13 6.35 5.35
CA ALA A 76 -3.19 7.36 4.90
C ALA A 76 -1.84 6.75 4.47
N VAL A 77 -1.12 7.49 3.64
CA VAL A 77 0.29 7.20 3.26
C VAL A 77 1.12 8.49 3.37
N PRO A 78 1.25 9.06 4.58
CA PRO A 78 2.03 10.27 4.78
C PRO A 78 3.48 10.09 4.33
N ARG A 79 4.02 11.16 3.75
CA ARG A 79 5.45 11.28 3.47
C ARG A 79 6.15 11.63 4.78
N LEU A 80 7.23 10.95 5.08
CA LEU A 80 8.11 11.24 6.21
C LEU A 80 9.37 11.94 5.71
N ASP A 81 9.82 12.93 6.48
CA ASP A 81 11.13 13.56 6.27
C ASP A 81 12.27 12.69 6.82
N ASN A 82 11.97 11.86 7.82
CA ASN A 82 12.86 10.81 8.36
C ASN A 82 12.05 9.69 9.01
N SER A 83 12.68 8.53 9.19
CA SER A 83 12.09 7.29 9.73
C SER A 83 11.94 7.25 11.25
N THR A 84 12.21 8.35 11.97
CA THR A 84 12.28 8.26 13.43
C THR A 84 10.90 7.91 14.00
N GLY A 85 10.88 7.15 15.09
CA GLY A 85 9.61 6.77 15.75
C GLY A 85 8.75 7.98 16.15
N LYS A 86 9.37 9.13 16.43
CA LYS A 86 8.67 10.38 16.69
C LYS A 86 7.89 10.88 15.46
N GLU A 87 8.55 10.91 14.31
CA GLU A 87 7.93 11.38 13.06
C GLU A 87 6.82 10.42 12.62
N GLN A 88 7.04 9.12 12.77
CA GLN A 88 6.02 8.10 12.50
C GLN A 88 4.81 8.23 13.43
N ALA A 89 5.02 8.38 14.74
CA ALA A 89 3.93 8.57 15.70
C ALA A 89 3.13 9.85 15.42
N GLN A 90 3.79 10.94 15.03
CA GLN A 90 3.12 12.18 14.64
C GLN A 90 2.30 12.01 13.35
N ALA A 91 2.83 11.29 12.36
CA ALA A 91 2.13 11.00 11.12
C ALA A 91 0.87 10.14 11.36
N VAL A 92 0.98 9.15 12.26
CA VAL A 92 -0.15 8.33 12.72
C VAL A 92 -1.21 9.16 13.42
N TRP A 93 -0.81 10.00 14.38
CA TRP A 93 -1.74 10.84 15.11
C TRP A 93 -2.53 11.79 14.19
N LYS A 94 -1.85 12.43 13.23
CA LYS A 94 -2.50 13.29 12.24
C LYS A 94 -3.50 12.53 11.37
N ALA A 95 -3.12 11.34 10.88
CA ALA A 95 -3.98 10.53 10.03
C ALA A 95 -5.26 10.01 10.72
N ILE A 96 -5.31 10.01 12.06
CA ILE A 96 -6.51 9.64 12.84
C ILE A 96 -7.43 10.85 13.08
N LEU A 97 -6.87 12.07 13.09
CA LEU A 97 -7.62 13.30 13.35
C LEU A 97 -8.22 13.95 12.10
N ASP A 98 -7.63 13.70 10.93
CA ASP A 98 -8.09 14.17 9.62
C ASP A 98 -9.35 13.41 9.15
#